data_AF-A0A8S1P456-F1
#
_entry.id   AF-A0A8S1P456-F1
#
_cell.length_a   1.000
_cell.length_b   1.000
_cell.length_c   1.000
_cell.angle_alpha   90.00
_cell.angle_beta   90.00
_cell.angle_gamma   90.00
#
_symmetry.space_group_name_H-M   'P 1'
#
loop_
_entity.id
_entity.type
_entity.pdbx_description
1 polymer ?
#
loop_
_entity_poly.entity_id
_entity_poly.type
_entity_poly.pdbx_seq_one_letter_code
_entity_poly.pdbx_strand_id
1 'polypeptide(L)' 'MYLFPIVYNKQKNVIIVRYKFYIYIIRELNNGQFKIVDQLKFNTNDIYGTITNNGQYLVYWYDEKQFYSTYELLYK' A
#
# COMPACT_ATOMS: atom_id res chain seq x y z
N MET A 1 6.20 -6.33 -17.22
CA MET A 1 5.41 -6.93 -16.12
C MET A 1 5.91 -6.32 -14.83
N TYR A 2 5.21 -5.32 -14.29
CA TYR A 2 5.65 -4.61 -13.09
C TYR A 2 5.10 -5.32 -11.85
N LEU A 3 5.98 -5.99 -11.13
CA LEU A 3 5.65 -6.79 -9.95
C LEU A 3 5.54 -5.86 -8.74
N PHE A 4 4.36 -5.26 -8.54
CA PHE A 4 4.03 -4.70 -7.23
C PHE A 4 3.58 -5.86 -6.33
N PRO A 5 4.27 -6.16 -5.21
CA PRO A 5 3.93 -7.29 -4.37
C PRO A 5 2.57 -7.08 -3.70
N ILE A 6 1.75 -8.13 -3.66
CA ILE A 6 0.62 -8.18 -2.72
C ILE A 6 1.24 -8.49 -1.36
N VAL A 7 1.22 -7.52 -0.45
CA VAL A 7 1.83 -7.68 0.88
C VAL A 7 0.75 -7.81 1.92
N TYR A 8 0.80 -8.87 2.72
CA TYR A 8 -0.02 -9.01 3.92
C TYR A 8 0.86 -8.96 5.16
N ASN A 9 0.74 -7.89 5.94
CA ASN A 9 1.38 -7.78 7.24
C ASN A 9 0.40 -8.22 8.32
N LYS A 10 0.53 -9.49 8.75
CA LYS A 10 -0.30 -10.13 9.78
C LYS A 10 -0.22 -9.43 11.13
N GLN A 11 0.98 -8.98 11.54
CA GLN A 11 1.15 -8.30 12.83
C GLN A 11 0.33 -7.00 12.92
N LYS A 12 0.09 -6.38 11.76
CA LYS A 12 -0.62 -5.11 11.63
C LYS A 12 -1.99 -5.24 10.97
N ASN A 13 -2.45 -6.47 10.67
CA ASN A 13 -3.72 -6.77 10.02
C ASN A 13 -3.98 -5.92 8.76
N VAL A 14 -2.94 -5.68 7.96
CA VAL A 14 -3.01 -4.81 6.77
C VAL A 14 -2.54 -5.53 5.52
N ILE A 15 -3.32 -5.39 4.45
CA ILE A 15 -3.00 -5.85 3.11
C ILE A 15 -2.76 -4.61 2.24
N ILE A 16 -1.64 -4.61 1.52
CA ILE A 16 -1.33 -3.63 0.49
C ILE A 16 -1.42 -4.34 -0.86
N VAL A 17 -2.29 -3.83 -1.72
CA VAL A 17 -2.47 -4.37 -3.07
C VAL A 17 -2.54 -3.24 -4.08
N ARG A 18 -1.84 -3.42 -5.20
CA ARG A 18 -1.90 -2.49 -6.32
C ARG A 18 -2.85 -3.03 -7.38
N TYR A 19 -3.73 -2.17 -7.90
CA TYR A 19 -4.58 -2.49 -9.04
C TYR A 19 -4.80 -1.25 -9.90
N LYS A 20 -4.51 -1.37 -11.21
CA LYS A 20 -4.47 -0.25 -12.16
C LYS A 20 -3.69 0.94 -11.59
N PHE A 21 -4.33 2.10 -11.47
CA PHE A 21 -3.77 3.38 -11.03
C PHE A 21 -3.78 3.56 -9.51
N TYR A 22 -4.08 2.51 -8.74
CA TYR A 22 -4.30 2.62 -7.31
C TYR A 22 -3.44 1.64 -6.52
N ILE A 23 -2.95 2.10 -5.37
CA ILE A 23 -2.55 1.23 -4.27
C ILE A 23 -3.66 1.30 -3.21
N TYR A 24 -4.23 0.15 -2.89
CA TYR A 24 -5.25 0.01 -1.85
C TYR A 24 -4.62 -0.45 -0.55
N ILE A 25 -5.07 0.19 0.54
CA ILE A 25 -4.74 -0.18 1.91
C ILE A 25 -6.00 -0.83 2.48
N ILE A 26 -5.93 -2.14 2.69
CA ILE A 26 -7.05 -2.96 3.17
C ILE A 26 -6.71 -3.42 4.59
N ARG A 27 -7.67 -3.35 5.51
CA ARG A 27 -7.51 -3.87 6.87
C ARG A 27 -8.51 -4.94 7.21
N GLU A 28 -8.05 -5.88 8.00
CA GLU A 28 -8.91 -6.82 8.72
C GLU A 28 -9.44 -6.12 9.98
N LEU A 29 -10.77 -6.09 10.12
CA LEU A 29 -11.47 -5.57 11.28
C LEU A 29 -11.59 -6.66 12.36
N ASN A 30 -11.93 -6.27 13.60
CA ASN A 30 -12.06 -7.22 14.73
C ASN A 30 -13.09 -8.35 14.51
N ASN A 31 -13.99 -8.20 13.54
CA ASN A 31 -14.99 -9.19 13.15
C ASN A 31 -14.52 -10.10 11.98
N GLY A 32 -13.25 -10.05 11.60
CA GLY A 32 -12.67 -10.83 10.49
C GLY A 32 -13.01 -10.30 9.09
N GLN A 33 -13.69 -9.16 8.99
CA GLN A 33 -14.02 -8.56 7.69
C GLN A 33 -12.88 -7.69 7.17
N PHE A 34 -12.65 -7.73 5.86
CA PHE A 34 -11.69 -6.86 5.19
C PHE A 34 -12.36 -5.61 4.65
N LYS A 35 -11.77 -4.45 4.90
CA LYS A 35 -12.25 -3.16 4.39
C LYS A 35 -11.11 -2.34 3.80
N ILE A 36 -11.34 -1.70 2.65
CA ILE A 36 -10.45 -0.66 2.13
C ILE A 36 -10.55 0.54 3.08
N VAL A 37 -9.46 0.86 3.76
CA VAL A 37 -9.39 1.99 4.70
C VAL A 37 -8.79 3.23 4.08
N ASP A 38 -7.94 3.06 3.07
CA ASP A 38 -7.43 4.17 2.25
C ASP A 38 -6.97 3.69 0.87
N GLN A 39 -6.72 4.63 -0.03
CA GLN A 39 -6.19 4.40 -1.36
C GLN A 39 -5.30 5.56 -1.82
N LEU A 40 -4.22 5.22 -2.51
CA LEU A 40 -3.34 6.18 -3.19
C LEU A 40 -3.60 6.09 -4.69
N LYS A 41 -3.97 7.21 -5.30
CA LYS A 41 -4.16 7.33 -6.75
C LYS A 41 -2.89 7.82 -7.42
N PHE A 42 -2.56 7.21 -8.55
CA PHE A 42 -1.44 7.56 -9.42
C PHE A 42 -1.94 7.91 -10.81
N ASN A 43 -1.14 8.66 -11.57
CA ASN A 43 -1.43 9.01 -12.96
C ASN A 43 -0.82 8.00 -13.97
N THR A 44 -0.15 6.96 -13.47
CA THR A 44 0.52 5.94 -14.27
C THR A 44 0.21 4.53 -13.78
N ASN A 45 0.32 3.54 -14.66
CA ASN A 45 0.30 2.13 -14.32
C ASN A 45 1.70 1.61 -13.93
N ASP A 46 2.74 2.43 -13.99
CA ASP A 46 4.10 2.04 -13.63
C ASP A 46 4.35 2.37 -12.16
N ILE A 47 3.64 1.66 -11.29
CA ILE A 47 3.66 1.86 -9.85
C ILE A 47 4.59 0.84 -9.21
N TYR A 48 5.60 1.34 -8.50
CA TYR A 48 6.55 0.54 -7.73
C TYR A 48 6.44 0.89 -6.26
N GLY A 49 6.52 -0.10 -5.39
CA GLY A 49 6.52 0.13 -3.95
C GLY A 49 6.50 -1.14 -3.13
N THR A 50 6.66 -0.97 -1.84
CA THR A 50 6.59 -2.01 -0.81
C THR A 50 6.33 -1.37 0.54
N ILE A 51 6.06 -2.19 1.56
CA ILE A 51 5.94 -1.73 2.93
C ILE A 51 7.27 -1.94 3.68
N THR A 52 7.56 -1.11 4.68
CA THR A 52 8.67 -1.35 5.61
C THR A 52 8.44 -2.63 6.42
N ASN A 53 9.52 -3.27 6.87
CA ASN A 53 9.44 -4.53 7.63
C ASN A 53 8.56 -4.41 8.89
N ASN A 54 8.56 -3.25 9.54
CA ASN A 54 7.74 -2.97 10.73
C ASN A 54 6.28 -2.55 10.39
N GLY A 55 5.93 -2.50 9.11
CA GLY A 55 4.62 -2.11 8.61
C GLY A 55 4.34 -0.61 8.62
N GLN A 56 5.15 0.23 9.26
CA GLN A 56 4.77 1.63 9.52
C GLN A 56 4.60 2.49 8.26
N TYR A 57 5.36 2.21 7.19
CA TYR A 57 5.35 3.03 5.99
C TYR A 57 5.17 2.19 4.74
N LEU A 58 4.34 2.67 3.83
CA LEU A 58 4.37 2.30 2.43
C LEU A 58 5.40 3.19 1.73
N VAL A 59 6.43 2.58 1.14
CA VAL A 59 7.42 3.24 0.30
C VAL A 59 7.02 3.02 -1.15
N TYR A 60 6.97 4.07 -1.96
CA TYR A 60 6.60 3.98 -3.37
C TYR A 60 7.37 4.97 -4.24
N TRP A 61 7.56 4.62 -5.51
CA TRP A 61 8.13 5.52 -6.49
C TRP A 61 7.09 6.58 -6.89
N TYR A 62 7.42 7.85 -6.67
CA TYR A 62 6.57 8.96 -7.08
C TYR A 62 7.06 9.53 -8.40
N ASP A 63 6.38 9.12 -9.47
CA ASP A 63 6.82 9.37 -10.84
C ASP A 63 6.91 10.86 -11.19
N GLU A 64 5.95 11.68 -10.74
CA GLU A 64 5.94 13.12 -11.05
C GLU A 64 7.18 13.87 -10.55
N LYS A 65 7.80 13.38 -9.47
CA LYS A 65 8.98 14.01 -8.88
C LYS A 65 10.24 13.14 -8.96
N GLN A 66 10.15 11.97 -9.60
CA GLN A 66 11.28 11.05 -9.81
C GLN A 66 12.05 10.71 -8.51
N PHE A 67 11.33 10.42 -7.42
CA PHE A 67 11.93 9.98 -6.16
C PHE A 67 11.05 9.01 -5.38
N TYR A 68 11.62 8.32 -4.38
CA TYR A 68 10.84 7.49 -3.44
C TYR A 68 10.16 8.34 -2.36
N SER A 69 8.85 8.20 -2.26
CA SER A 69 8.04 8.83 -1.22
C SER A 69 7.53 7.80 -0.23
N THR A 70 7.03 8.27 0.91
CA THR A 70 6.51 7.45 1.99
C THR A 70 5.11 7.89 2.36
N TYR A 71 4.22 6.92 2.57
CA TYR A 71 2.91 7.12 3.15
C TYR A 71 2.84 6.37 4.50
N GLU A 72 2.44 7.07 5.56
CA GLU A 72 2.34 6.48 6.90
C GLU A 72 1.05 5.67 7.06
N LEU A 73 1.17 4.41 7.44
CA LEU A 73 0.06 3.50 7.66
C LEU A 73 -0.45 3.64 9.09
N LEU A 74 -1.38 4.59 9.32
CA LEU A 74 -1.88 4.93 10.66
C LEU A 74 -2.71 3.81 11.30
N TYR A 75 -2.12 3.06 12.24
CA TYR A 75 -2.81 1.99 12.99
C TYR A 75 -3.70 2.54 14.11
N LYS A 76 -4.87 3.07 13.73
CA LYS A 76 -5.99 3.25 14.67
C LYS A 76 -6.66 1.92 14.97
#